data_AF-A0A1W9MFA6-F1
#
_entry.id   AF-A0A1W9MFA6-F1
#
_cell.length_a   1.000
_cell.length_b   1.000
_cell.length_c   1.000
_cell.angle_alpha   90.00
_cell.angle_beta   90.00
_cell.angle_gamma   90.00
#
_symmetry.space_group_name_H-M   'P 1'
#
loop_
_entity.id
_entity.type
_entity.pdbx_description
1 polymer ?
#
loop_
_entity_poly.entity_id
_entity_poly.type
_entity_poly.pdbx_seq_one_letter_code
_entity_poly.pdbx_strand_id
1 'polypeptide(L)'
;MLVSSFMSVNPVMFLTYSFEDLLSRKFIVLYSRTEGKDIYDVYHCTMLEYNPEKFKKSLDLMLKFYKIEKETFFINLVEKLKKANENYRYIQNSTYHYVPTRMRPEWRIIIKELLAYMKKHT
;
A
#
# COMPACT_ATOMS: atom_id res chain seq x y z
N MET A 1 8.52 -12.17 20.20
CA MET A 1 9.48 -12.93 19.38
C MET A 1 9.18 -14.40 19.65
N LEU A 2 8.76 -15.18 18.65
CA LEU A 2 8.48 -16.61 18.83
C LEU A 2 9.83 -17.34 18.89
N VAL A 3 10.16 -17.92 20.04
CA VAL A 3 11.42 -18.64 20.26
C VAL A 3 11.07 -20.08 20.56
N SER A 4 11.62 -21.01 19.76
CA SER A 4 11.48 -22.44 20.01
C SER A 4 12.32 -22.83 21.23
N SER A 5 11.77 -23.62 22.15
CA SER A 5 12.51 -24.23 23.26
C SER A 5 13.37 -25.41 22.84
N PHE A 6 13.23 -25.89 21.59
CA PHE A 6 13.86 -27.12 21.10
C PHE A 6 15.09 -26.88 20.22
N MET A 7 15.30 -25.66 19.70
CA MET A 7 16.43 -25.35 18.82
C MET A 7 17.04 -24.00 19.16
N SER A 8 18.37 -23.91 19.04
CA SER A 8 19.09 -22.64 19.15
C SER A 8 18.69 -21.68 18.03
N VAL A 9 18.52 -20.41 18.37
CA VAL A 9 18.23 -19.35 17.40
C VAL A 9 19.54 -18.97 16.72
N ASN A 10 19.62 -19.22 15.41
CA ASN A 10 20.74 -18.77 14.60
C ASN A 10 20.27 -17.59 13.72
N PRO A 11 20.96 -16.43 13.74
CA PRO A 11 20.62 -15.33 12.85
C PRO A 11 20.90 -15.73 11.40
N VAL A 12 19.96 -15.40 10.51
CA VAL A 12 20.07 -15.66 9.07
C VAL A 12 19.85 -14.35 8.32
N MET A 13 20.68 -14.10 7.31
CA MET A 13 20.50 -12.97 6.41
C MET A 13 19.49 -13.32 5.32
N PHE A 14 18.53 -12.43 5.10
CA PHE A 14 17.57 -12.53 4.00
C PHE A 14 17.84 -11.42 2.98
N LEU A 15 17.98 -11.80 1.72
CA LEU A 15 17.98 -10.85 0.62
C LEU A 15 16.53 -10.42 0.37
N THR A 16 16.27 -9.13 0.51
CA THR A 16 14.94 -8.55 0.33
C THR A 16 14.98 -7.42 -0.68
N TYR A 17 13.82 -7.08 -1.23
CA TYR A 17 13.68 -5.93 -2.12
C TYR A 17 14.00 -4.64 -1.38
N SER A 18 14.48 -3.65 -2.13
CA SER A 18 14.56 -2.28 -1.62
C SER A 18 13.17 -1.77 -1.23
N PHE A 19 13.11 -0.81 -0.32
CA PHE A 19 11.84 -0.26 0.12
C PHE A 19 11.07 0.39 -1.03
N GLU A 20 11.77 1.10 -1.93
CA GLU A 20 11.19 1.72 -3.11
C GLU A 20 10.62 0.70 -4.11
N ASP A 21 11.28 -0.45 -4.28
CA ASP A 21 10.75 -1.55 -5.09
C ASP A 21 9.51 -2.17 -4.46
N LEU A 22 9.51 -2.37 -3.13
CA LEU A 22 8.31 -2.84 -2.42
C LEU A 22 7.17 -1.86 -2.54
N LEU A 23 7.45 -0.56 -2.38
CA LEU A 23 6.45 0.50 -2.47
C LEU A 23 5.84 0.55 -3.88
N SER A 24 6.67 0.53 -4.93
CA SER A 24 6.16 0.53 -6.31
C SER A 24 5.24 -0.67 -6.60
N ARG A 25 5.59 -1.87 -6.11
CA ARG A 25 4.73 -3.06 -6.19
C ARG A 25 3.42 -2.86 -5.45
N LYS A 26 3.44 -2.28 -4.24
CA LYS A 26 2.23 -1.97 -3.46
C LYS A 26 1.33 -0.97 -4.18
N PHE A 27 1.89 0.03 -4.88
CA PHE A 27 1.12 0.95 -5.71
C PHE A 27 0.41 0.24 -6.87
N ILE A 28 1.09 -0.67 -7.58
CA ILE A 28 0.45 -1.46 -8.63
C ILE A 28 -0.66 -2.34 -8.10
N VAL A 29 -0.45 -3.01 -6.96
CA VAL A 29 -1.47 -3.86 -6.35
C VAL A 29 -2.67 -3.04 -5.88
N LEU A 30 -2.43 -1.89 -5.23
CA LEU A 30 -3.51 -0.98 -4.85
C LEU A 30 -4.31 -0.51 -6.08
N TYR A 31 -3.61 -0.18 -7.17
CA TYR A 31 -4.22 0.18 -8.44
C TYR A 31 -5.06 -0.96 -9.02
N SER A 32 -4.64 -2.22 -8.92
CA SER A 32 -5.37 -3.32 -9.54
C SER A 32 -6.64 -3.71 -8.75
N ARG A 33 -6.52 -3.95 -7.44
CA ARG A 33 -7.63 -4.52 -6.62
C ARG A 33 -8.28 -3.55 -5.63
N THR A 34 -7.59 -2.51 -5.20
CA THR A 34 -8.09 -1.50 -4.25
C THR A 34 -8.70 -2.13 -2.97
N GLU A 35 -8.01 -3.11 -2.39
CA GLU A 35 -8.41 -3.75 -1.14
C GLU A 35 -7.89 -2.98 0.07
N GLY A 36 -8.57 -3.10 1.21
CA GLY A 36 -8.19 -2.34 2.40
C GLY A 36 -6.79 -2.66 2.92
N LYS A 37 -6.30 -3.90 2.78
CA LYS A 37 -4.92 -4.24 3.19
C LYS A 37 -3.89 -3.45 2.38
N ASP A 38 -4.10 -3.27 1.07
CA ASP A 38 -3.17 -2.45 0.26
C ASP A 38 -3.32 -0.97 0.54
N ILE A 39 -4.55 -0.50 0.78
CA ILE A 39 -4.77 0.89 1.20
C ILE A 39 -3.97 1.18 2.48
N TYR A 40 -4.06 0.27 3.46
CA TYR A 40 -3.32 0.37 4.71
C TYR A 40 -1.80 0.35 4.48
N ASP A 41 -1.30 -0.65 3.73
CA ASP A 41 0.12 -0.80 3.45
C ASP A 41 0.67 0.43 2.72
N VAL A 42 0.03 0.87 1.63
CA VAL A 42 0.48 2.04 0.86
C VAL A 42 0.42 3.30 1.72
N TYR A 43 -0.66 3.53 2.46
CA TYR A 43 -0.77 4.67 3.36
C TYR A 43 0.41 4.73 4.34
N HIS A 44 0.66 3.65 5.07
CA HIS A 44 1.76 3.64 6.03
C HIS A 44 3.13 3.70 5.36
N CYS A 45 3.32 3.05 4.21
CA CYS A 45 4.57 3.17 3.48
C CYS A 45 4.84 4.59 2.97
N THR A 46 3.80 5.35 2.58
CA THR A 46 3.97 6.75 2.17
C THR A 46 4.33 7.69 3.33
N MET A 47 4.16 7.24 4.58
CA MET A 47 4.59 7.98 5.77
C MET A 47 6.04 7.69 6.18
N LEU A 48 6.67 6.67 5.59
CA LEU A 48 8.07 6.35 5.82
C LEU A 48 8.97 7.18 4.90
N GLU A 49 10.21 7.40 5.33
CA GLU A 49 11.21 8.04 4.48
C GLU A 49 11.66 7.08 3.38
N TYR A 50 11.69 7.55 2.14
CA TYR A 50 12.19 6.81 0.99
C TYR A 50 12.78 7.77 -0.04
N ASN A 51 13.62 7.24 -0.93
CA ASN A 51 14.23 8.04 -1.98
C ASN A 51 13.22 8.23 -3.15
N PRO A 52 12.75 9.46 -3.43
CA PRO A 52 11.71 9.70 -4.43
C PRO A 52 12.15 9.34 -5.85
N GLU A 53 13.43 9.54 -6.19
CA GLU A 53 13.95 9.22 -7.52
C GLU A 53 14.02 7.72 -7.76
N LYS A 54 14.47 6.95 -6.75
CA LYS A 54 14.48 5.49 -6.81
C LYS A 54 13.06 4.96 -6.92
N PHE A 55 12.14 5.45 -6.10
CA PHE A 55 10.73 5.08 -6.18
C PHE A 55 10.13 5.37 -7.55
N LYS A 56 10.37 6.56 -8.12
CA LYS A 56 9.89 6.90 -9.47
C LYS A 56 10.44 5.93 -10.53
N LYS A 57 11.73 5.61 -10.49
CA LYS A 57 12.35 4.64 -11.41
C LYS A 57 11.72 3.25 -11.25
N SER A 58 11.57 2.76 -10.03
CA SER A 58 10.94 1.47 -9.75
C SER A 58 9.49 1.44 -10.21
N LEU A 59 8.71 2.49 -9.93
CA LEU A 59 7.32 2.60 -10.37
C LEU A 59 7.21 2.61 -11.89
N ASP A 60 8.06 3.37 -12.59
CA ASP A 60 8.07 3.41 -14.06
C ASP A 60 8.34 2.02 -14.67
N LEU A 61 9.29 1.26 -14.11
CA LEU A 61 9.56 -0.11 -14.51
C LEU A 61 8.35 -1.01 -14.30
N MET A 62 7.69 -0.88 -13.15
CA MET A 62 6.50 -1.66 -12.81
C MET A 62 5.32 -1.33 -13.71
N LEU A 63 5.06 -0.05 -13.99
CA LEU A 63 4.01 0.41 -14.90
C LEU A 63 4.24 -0.14 -16.31
N LYS A 64 5.48 -0.06 -16.82
CA LYS A 64 5.86 -0.62 -18.11
C LYS A 64 5.65 -2.13 -18.16
N PHE A 65 6.06 -2.85 -17.11
CA PHE A 65 5.91 -4.30 -17.02
C PHE A 65 4.43 -4.73 -17.06
N TYR A 66 3.57 -4.02 -16.32
CA TYR A 66 2.12 -4.28 -16.30
C TYR A 66 1.35 -3.63 -17.45
N LYS A 67 2.03 -2.94 -18.38
CA LYS A 67 1.42 -2.21 -19.51
C LYS A 67 0.36 -1.19 -19.06
N ILE A 68 0.64 -0.50 -17.97
CA ILE A 68 -0.21 0.56 -17.44
C ILE A 68 0.35 1.91 -17.92
N GLU A 69 -0.52 2.74 -18.49
CA GLU A 69 -0.16 4.09 -18.92
C GLU A 69 0.23 4.95 -17.72
N LYS A 70 1.38 5.59 -17.80
CA LYS A 70 1.96 6.35 -16.69
C LYS A 70 1.21 7.65 -16.45
N GLU A 71 0.79 8.30 -17.53
CA GLU A 71 0.13 9.59 -17.54
C GLU A 71 -1.23 9.53 -16.85
N THR A 72 -1.94 8.41 -17.00
CA THR A 72 -3.29 8.22 -16.44
C THR A 72 -3.27 7.46 -15.12
N PHE A 73 -2.13 6.89 -14.71
CA PHE A 73 -2.02 6.02 -13.54
C PHE A 73 -2.55 6.68 -12.25
N PHE A 74 -2.01 7.85 -11.88
CA PHE A 74 -2.40 8.53 -10.64
C PHE A 74 -3.84 9.05 -10.71
N ILE A 75 -4.30 9.50 -11.88
CA ILE A 75 -5.68 9.96 -12.08
C ILE A 75 -6.65 8.80 -11.81
N ASN A 76 -6.41 7.65 -12.45
CA ASN A 76 -7.21 6.45 -12.28
C ASN A 76 -7.15 5.91 -10.85
N LEU A 77 -5.97 5.97 -10.20
CA LEU A 77 -5.80 5.57 -8.81
C LEU A 77 -6.62 6.45 -7.85
N VAL A 78 -6.62 7.77 -8.07
CA VAL A 78 -7.43 8.73 -7.31
C VAL A 78 -8.91 8.41 -7.45
N GLU A 79 -9.40 8.12 -8.66
CA GLU A 79 -10.81 7.75 -8.88
C GLU A 79 -11.19 6.45 -8.17
N LYS A 80 -10.31 5.44 -8.18
CA LYS A 80 -10.53 4.20 -7.43
C LYS A 80 -10.59 4.45 -5.92
N LEU A 81 -9.69 5.28 -5.39
CA LEU A 81 -9.67 5.63 -3.98
C LEU A 81 -10.88 6.48 -3.55
N LYS A 82 -11.42 7.34 -4.43
CA LYS A 82 -12.67 8.07 -4.16
C LYS A 82 -13.83 7.10 -3.95
N LYS A 83 -13.99 6.12 -4.84
CA LYS A 83 -15.01 5.07 -4.72
C LYS A 83 -14.82 4.23 -3.45
N ALA A 84 -13.58 3.94 -3.08
CA ALA A 84 -13.28 3.23 -1.83
C ALA A 84 -13.64 4.07 -0.60
N ASN A 85 -13.44 5.38 -0.65
CA ASN A 85 -13.80 6.31 0.44
C ASN A 85 -15.31 6.42 0.63
N GLU A 86 -16.09 6.46 -0.46
CA GLU A 86 -17.55 6.42 -0.41
C GLU A 86 -18.04 5.12 0.24
N ASN A 87 -17.37 4.01 -0.06
CA ASN A 87 -17.66 2.68 0.46
C ASN A 87 -16.79 2.27 1.66
N TYR A 88 -16.28 3.21 2.46
CA TYR A 88 -15.25 2.92 3.48
C TYR A 88 -15.69 1.86 4.51
N ARG A 89 -17.00 1.79 4.83
CA ARG A 89 -17.54 0.77 5.76
C ARG A 89 -17.40 -0.65 5.22
N TYR A 90 -17.57 -0.81 3.91
CA TYR A 90 -17.35 -2.10 3.24
C TYR A 90 -15.87 -2.49 3.32
N ILE A 91 -14.97 -1.56 2.99
CA ILE A 91 -13.51 -1.76 3.10
C ILE A 91 -13.13 -2.14 4.53
N GLN A 92 -13.63 -1.44 5.53
CA GLN A 92 -13.38 -1.72 6.94
C GLN A 92 -13.83 -3.13 7.35
N ASN A 93 -14.95 -3.61 6.81
CA ASN A 93 -15.50 -4.92 7.15
C ASN A 93 -14.81 -6.07 6.41
N SER A 94 -14.35 -5.84 5.17
CA SER A 94 -13.67 -6.86 4.37
C SER A 94 -12.19 -7.03 4.71
N THR A 95 -11.55 -6.04 5.34
CA THR A 95 -10.09 -6.07 5.57
C THR A 95 -9.67 -7.03 6.68
N TYR A 96 -10.34 -6.98 7.83
CA TYR A 96 -10.07 -7.85 8.98
C TYR A 96 -11.34 -8.05 9.80
N HIS A 97 -12.08 -9.11 9.48
CA HIS A 97 -13.29 -9.48 10.22
C HIS A 97 -13.00 -9.96 11.65
N TYR A 98 -11.79 -10.47 11.91
CA TYR A 98 -11.36 -10.96 13.22
C TYR A 98 -11.03 -9.85 14.25
N VAL A 99 -10.77 -8.63 13.81
CA VAL A 99 -10.45 -7.51 14.71
C VAL A 99 -11.75 -6.82 15.15
N PRO A 100 -12.00 -6.61 16.46
CA PRO A 100 -13.18 -5.87 16.92
C PRO A 100 -13.26 -4.47 16.31
N THR A 101 -14.45 -4.02 15.90
CA THR A 101 -14.66 -2.75 15.18
C THR A 101 -13.99 -1.54 15.85
N ARG A 102 -14.05 -1.47 17.19
CA ARG A 102 -13.45 -0.39 18.00
C ARG A 102 -11.91 -0.32 17.96
N MET A 103 -11.25 -1.40 17.54
CA MET A 103 -9.79 -1.50 17.43
C MET A 103 -9.33 -1.39 15.98
N ARG A 104 -10.26 -1.27 15.03
CA ARG A 104 -9.91 -1.11 13.61
C ARG A 104 -9.45 0.32 13.36
N PRO A 105 -8.55 0.53 12.39
CA PRO A 105 -8.15 1.88 12.01
C PRO A 105 -9.35 2.71 11.53
N GLU A 106 -9.22 4.04 11.65
CA GLU A 106 -10.17 4.99 11.08
C GLU A 106 -10.04 5.05 9.55
N TRP A 107 -10.64 4.06 8.87
CA TRP A 107 -10.52 3.85 7.42
C TRP A 107 -10.87 5.08 6.60
N ARG A 108 -11.87 5.85 7.03
CA ARG A 108 -12.26 7.09 6.35
C ARG A 108 -11.14 8.13 6.38
N ILE A 109 -10.40 8.22 7.48
CA ILE A 109 -9.27 9.14 7.62
C ILE A 109 -8.11 8.65 6.75
N ILE A 110 -7.74 7.37 6.88
CA ILE A 110 -6.67 6.74 6.10
C ILE A 110 -6.87 6.96 4.60
N ILE A 111 -8.06 6.63 4.07
CA ILE A 111 -8.34 6.77 2.64
C ILE A 111 -8.32 8.24 2.22
N LYS A 112 -8.84 9.15 3.05
CA LYS A 112 -8.86 10.59 2.75
C LYS A 112 -7.45 11.19 2.71
N GLU A 113 -6.58 10.82 3.64
CA GLU A 113 -5.19 11.28 3.66
C GLU A 113 -4.40 10.68 2.49
N LEU A 114 -4.59 9.39 2.20
CA LEU A 114 -4.00 8.76 1.04
C LEU A 114 -4.44 9.43 -0.27
N LEU A 115 -5.72 9.77 -0.38
CA LEU A 115 -6.26 10.55 -1.50
C LEU A 115 -5.57 11.91 -1.65
N ALA A 116 -5.40 12.64 -0.55
CA ALA A 116 -4.72 13.93 -0.55
C ALA A 116 -3.26 13.81 -0.97
N TYR A 117 -2.59 12.73 -0.55
CA TYR A 117 -1.26 12.39 -0.98
C TYR A 117 -1.19 12.13 -2.50
N MET A 118 -2.05 11.25 -3.04
CA MET A 118 -2.04 10.91 -4.48
C MET A 118 -2.30 12.11 -5.38
N LYS A 119 -3.14 13.04 -4.95
CA LYS A 119 -3.43 14.28 -5.70
C LYS A 119 -2.22 15.20 -5.89
N LYS A 120 -1.16 15.05 -5.11
CA LYS A 120 0.10 15.79 -5.32
C LYS A 120 0.89 15.28 -6.54
N HIS A 121 0.52 14.11 -7.05
CA HIS A 121 1.20 13.40 -8.14
C HIS A 121 0.37 13.30 -9.43
N THR A 122 -0.87 13.81 -9.41
CA THR A 122 -1.69 14.10 -10.61
C THR A 122 -1.40 15.49 -11.11
#